data_AF-A0A7T7I6K8-F1
#
_entry.id   AF-A0A7T7I6K8-F1
#
_cell.length_a   1.000
_cell.length_b   1.000
_cell.length_c   1.000
_cell.angle_alpha   90.00
_cell.angle_beta   90.00
_cell.angle_gamma   90.00
#
_symmetry.space_group_name_H-M   'P 1'
#
loop_
_entity.id
_entity.type
_entity.pdbx_description
1 polymer ?
#
loop_
_entity_poly.entity_id
_entity_poly.type
_entity_poly.pdbx_seq_one_letter_code
_entity_poly.pdbx_strand_id
1 'polypeptide(L)'
;MSGEQESPPPRHTRTRPIRVPGPLWDAYGRICERLDTDRTNDLLDHMRARVREHGDEQDRADLAKAEQELAERRARKGGRPKGVGGS
;
A
#
# COMPACT_ATOMS: atom_id res chain seq x y z
N MET A 1 -10.51 20.97 -32.99
CA MET A 1 -9.35 20.42 -32.25
C MET A 1 -9.91 19.81 -30.98
N SER A 2 -10.46 18.60 -31.07
CA SER A 2 -10.98 17.88 -29.90
C SER A 2 -9.80 17.43 -29.07
N GLY A 3 -9.67 17.97 -27.86
CA GLY A 3 -8.66 17.54 -26.90
C GLY A 3 -8.96 16.11 -26.50
N GLU A 4 -8.12 15.19 -26.97
CA GLU A 4 -8.03 13.82 -26.49
C GLU A 4 -7.86 13.88 -24.96
N GLN A 5 -8.92 13.52 -24.22
CA GLN A 5 -8.83 13.42 -22.78
C GLN A 5 -8.01 12.17 -22.45
N GLU A 6 -6.72 12.34 -22.25
CA GLU A 6 -5.81 11.32 -21.73
C GLU A 6 -6.25 10.98 -20.30
N SER A 7 -7.11 9.97 -20.17
CA SER A 7 -7.48 9.42 -18.88
C SER A 7 -6.20 8.90 -18.20
N PRO A 8 -5.90 9.30 -16.96
CA PRO A 8 -4.70 8.83 -16.28
C PRO A 8 -4.73 7.30 -16.23
N PRO A 9 -3.61 6.62 -16.53
CA PRO A 9 -3.58 5.17 -16.59
C PRO A 9 -4.07 4.61 -15.24
N PRO A 10 -4.84 3.51 -15.26
CA PRO A 10 -5.37 2.93 -14.03
C PRO A 10 -4.22 2.59 -13.07
N ARG A 11 -4.08 3.38 -12.00
CA ARG A 11 -3.05 3.20 -10.94
C ARG A 11 -3.45 2.02 -10.04
N HIS A 12 -3.36 0.83 -10.60
CA HIS A 12 -3.60 -0.44 -9.91
C HIS A 12 -2.31 -0.88 -9.23
N THR A 13 -2.28 -0.84 -7.89
CA THR A 13 -1.36 -1.69 -7.12
C THR A 13 -1.70 -3.12 -7.50
N ARG A 14 -0.88 -3.74 -8.36
CA ARG A 14 -1.13 -5.13 -8.79
C ARG A 14 -0.92 -6.03 -7.59
N THR A 15 -1.92 -6.86 -7.28
CA THR A 15 -1.76 -7.93 -6.30
C THR A 15 -0.67 -8.89 -6.79
N ARG A 16 0.46 -8.93 -6.09
CA ARG A 16 1.52 -9.91 -6.33
C ARG A 16 1.26 -11.12 -5.43
N PRO A 17 0.94 -12.30 -5.99
CA PRO A 17 0.71 -13.48 -5.17
C PRO A 17 2.03 -13.94 -4.54
N ILE A 18 2.07 -13.98 -3.20
CA ILE A 18 3.16 -14.63 -2.46
C ILE A 18 2.75 -16.08 -2.15
N ARG A 19 3.69 -17.02 -2.28
CA ARG A 19 3.50 -18.39 -1.85
C ARG A 19 3.99 -18.51 -0.41
N VAL A 20 3.08 -18.84 0.49
CA VAL A 20 3.35 -18.98 1.93
C VAL A 20 2.64 -20.23 2.45
N PRO A 21 3.30 -21.03 3.32
CA PRO A 21 2.64 -22.13 4.01
C PRO A 21 1.46 -21.63 4.85
N GLY A 22 0.31 -22.33 4.78
CA GLY A 22 -0.90 -21.97 5.53
C GLY A 22 -0.67 -21.73 7.02
N PRO A 23 -0.01 -22.66 7.75
CA PRO A 23 0.25 -22.48 9.19
C PRO A 23 1.08 -21.23 9.51
N LEU A 24 2.01 -20.87 8.62
CA LEU A 24 2.83 -19.66 8.77
C LEU A 24 1.98 -18.40 8.57
N TRP A 25 1.11 -18.39 7.56
CA TRP A 25 0.20 -17.28 7.29
C TRP A 25 -0.78 -17.01 8.44
N ASP A 26 -1.26 -18.07 9.08
CA ASP A 26 -2.14 -17.98 10.24
C ASP A 26 -1.39 -17.48 11.47
N ALA A 27 -0.18 -18.00 11.72
CA ALA A 27 0.67 -17.52 12.81
C ALA A 27 1.03 -16.03 12.64
N TYR A 28 1.38 -15.62 11.42
CA TYR A 28 1.65 -14.22 11.09
C TYR A 28 0.42 -13.33 11.31
N GLY A 29 -0.77 -13.81 10.96
CA GLY A 29 -2.02 -13.10 11.24
C GLY A 29 -2.25 -12.82 12.71
N ARG A 30 -2.10 -13.84 13.55
CA ARG A 30 -2.24 -13.70 15.02
C ARG A 30 -1.22 -12.72 15.60
N ILE A 31 -0.03 -12.63 15.01
CA ILE A 31 0.99 -11.64 15.42
C ILE A 31 0.53 -10.23 15.02
N CYS A 32 0.07 -10.05 13.78
CA CYS A 32 -0.44 -8.75 13.31
C CYS A 32 -1.59 -8.24 14.19
N GLU A 33 -2.53 -9.12 14.56
CA GLU A 33 -3.62 -8.79 15.48
C GLU A 33 -3.13 -8.35 16.87
N ARG A 34 -2.10 -9.00 17.41
CA ARG A 34 -1.50 -8.60 18.70
C ARG A 34 -0.78 -7.25 18.65
N LEU A 35 -0.32 -6.86 17.46
CA LEU A 35 0.39 -5.61 17.21
C LEU A 35 -0.53 -4.49 16.71
N ASP A 36 -1.86 -4.72 16.70
CA ASP A 36 -2.87 -3.78 16.16
C ASP A 36 -2.55 -3.30 14.74
N THR A 37 -2.05 -4.22 13.90
CA THR A 37 -1.72 -3.96 12.49
C THR A 37 -2.36 -4.99 11.58
N ASP A 38 -2.35 -4.72 10.28
CA ASP A 38 -2.76 -5.67 9.26
C ASP A 38 -1.53 -6.28 8.56
N ARG A 39 -1.70 -7.51 8.05
CA ARG A 39 -0.64 -8.26 7.36
C ARG A 39 -0.05 -7.50 6.18
N THR A 40 -0.81 -6.61 5.56
CA THR A 40 -0.36 -5.84 4.40
C THR A 40 0.51 -4.67 4.84
N ASN A 41 0.11 -3.92 5.88
CA ASN A 41 0.87 -2.81 6.42
C ASN A 41 2.18 -3.30 7.02
N ASP A 42 2.15 -4.38 7.80
CA ASP A 42 3.38 -4.96 8.37
C ASP A 42 4.34 -5.45 7.27
N LEU A 43 3.83 -6.13 6.24
CA LEU A 43 4.64 -6.55 5.10
C LEU A 43 5.21 -5.36 4.32
N LEU A 44 4.40 -4.31 4.11
CA LEU A 44 4.86 -3.08 3.45
C LEU A 44 5.92 -2.38 4.29
N ASP A 45 5.76 -2.28 5.60
CA ASP A 45 6.73 -1.68 6.50
C ASP A 45 8.03 -2.48 6.52
N HIS A 46 7.95 -3.81 6.51
CA HIS A 46 9.10 -4.68 6.37
C HIS A 46 9.85 -4.45 5.05
N MET A 47 9.12 -4.35 3.93
CA MET A 47 9.71 -4.05 2.62
C MET A 47 10.40 -2.68 2.62
N ARG A 48 9.76 -1.65 3.19
CA ARG A 48 10.35 -0.30 3.31
C ARG A 48 11.64 -0.33 4.13
N ALA A 49 11.61 -0.99 5.28
CA ALA A 49 12.78 -1.11 6.13
C ALA A 49 13.94 -1.81 5.41
N ARG A 50 13.65 -2.90 4.67
CA ARG A 50 14.68 -3.64 3.94
C ARG A 50 15.32 -2.81 2.83
N VAL A 51 14.53 -2.06 2.07
CA VAL A 51 15.03 -1.15 1.02
C VAL A 51 15.85 -0.01 1.62
N ARG A 52 15.45 0.53 2.78
CA ARG A 52 16.24 1.58 3.45
C ARG A 52 17.58 1.08 3.97
N GLU A 53 17.65 -0.16 4.43
CA GLU A 53 18.86 -0.73 5.03
C GLU A 53 19.83 -1.31 4.00
N HIS A 54 19.33 -1.84 2.88
CA HIS A 54 20.14 -2.57 1.90
C HIS A 54 19.99 -2.10 0.46
N GLY A 55 19.03 -1.21 0.18
CA GLY A 55 18.76 -0.75 -1.16
C GLY A 55 19.85 0.19 -1.69
N ASP A 56 20.10 0.10 -2.98
CA ASP A 56 21.00 1.01 -3.68
C ASP A 56 20.32 2.37 -3.98
N GLU A 57 20.93 3.20 -4.83
CA GLU A 57 20.35 4.50 -5.21
C GLU A 57 19.03 4.35 -6.00
N GLN A 58 18.94 3.32 -6.84
CA GLN A 58 17.75 3.04 -7.64
C GLN A 58 16.62 2.49 -6.77
N ASP A 59 16.91 1.55 -5.86
CA ASP A 59 15.92 0.99 -4.93
C ASP A 59 15.31 2.08 -4.03
N ARG A 60 16.14 3.03 -3.58
CA ARG A 60 15.68 4.16 -2.77
C ARG A 60 14.83 5.15 -3.58
N ALA A 61 15.15 5.38 -4.85
CA ALA A 61 14.32 6.18 -5.74
C ALA A 61 12.95 5.52 -6.00
N ASP A 62 12.93 4.20 -6.18
CA ASP A 62 11.69 3.44 -6.36
C ASP A 62 10.86 3.40 -5.08
N LEU A 63 11.49 3.32 -3.91
CA LEU A 63 10.81 3.48 -2.62
C LEU A 63 10.16 4.87 -2.49
N ALA A 64 10.87 5.95 -2.82
CA ALA A 64 10.33 7.31 -2.74
C ALA A 64 9.12 7.49 -3.67
N LYS A 65 9.18 6.92 -4.88
CA LYS A 65 8.04 6.92 -5.82
C LYS A 65 6.85 6.15 -5.24
N ALA A 66 7.08 4.95 -4.69
CA ALA A 66 6.03 4.15 -4.07
C ALA A 66 5.38 4.84 -2.87
N GLU A 67 6.16 5.53 -2.04
CA GLU A 67 5.66 6.31 -0.90
C GLU A 67 4.77 7.49 -1.33
N GLN A 68 5.12 8.20 -2.42
CA GLN A 68 4.27 9.26 -2.98
C GLN A 68 2.90 8.71 -3.42
N GLU A 69 2.87 7.58 -4.13
CA GLU A 69 1.60 6.99 -4.59
C GLU A 69 0.69 6.56 -3.44
N LEU A 70 1.29 6.05 -2.36
CA LEU A 70 0.58 5.66 -1.14
C LEU A 70 0.06 6.89 -0.36
N ALA A 71 0.86 7.95 -0.27
CA ALA A 71 0.46 9.21 0.37
C ALA A 71 -0.73 9.86 -0.35
N GLU A 72 -0.69 9.92 -1.69
CA GLU A 72 -1.79 10.42 -2.53
C GLU A 72 -3.08 9.60 -2.37
N ARG A 73 -2.97 8.30 -2.06
CA ARG A 73 -4.13 7.46 -1.74
C ARG A 73 -4.68 7.73 -0.35
N ARG A 74 -3.82 7.87 0.66
CA ARG A 74 -4.25 8.21 2.03
C ARG A 74 -4.91 9.58 2.08
N ALA A 75 -4.37 10.55 1.34
CA ALA A 75 -5.00 11.87 1.18
C ALA A 75 -6.41 11.77 0.58
N ARG A 76 -6.62 10.91 -0.42
CA ARG A 76 -7.94 10.69 -1.03
C ARG A 76 -8.91 9.92 -0.14
N LYS A 77 -8.47 8.91 0.61
CA LYS A 77 -9.31 8.18 1.57
C LYS A 77 -9.56 8.95 2.88
N GLY A 78 -8.78 9.99 3.17
CA GLY A 78 -8.94 10.88 4.33
C GLY A 78 -10.04 11.93 4.18
N GLY A 79 -10.65 12.07 3.00
CA GLY A 79 -11.86 12.85 2.78
C GLY A 79 -13.09 12.11 3.28
N ARG A 80 -13.28 12.01 4.60
CA ARG A 80 -14.55 11.59 5.20
C ARG A 80 -15.46 12.82 5.32
N PRO A 81 -16.48 13.01 4.47
CA PRO A 81 -17.62 13.79 4.90
C PRO A 81 -18.31 13.00 6.02
N LYS A 82 -18.35 13.59 7.21
CA LYS A 82 -19.28 13.20 8.26
C LYS A 82 -20.71 13.44 7.74
N GLY A 83 -21.48 12.35 7.62
CA GLY A 83 -22.94 12.28 7.78
C GLY A 83 -23.85 13.18 6.93
N VAL A 84 -24.57 12.57 5.99
CA VAL A 84 -25.99 12.84 5.65
C VAL A 84 -26.47 11.51 5.04
N GLY A 85 -27.52 10.81 5.44
CA GLY A 85 -28.62 10.97 6.37
C GLY A 85 -29.56 9.80 6.00
N GLY A 86 -30.06 9.06 6.98
CA GLY A 86 -31.07 8.04 6.71
C GLY A 86 -32.33 8.68 6.11
N SER A 87 -32.93 8.02 5.14
CA SER A 87 -34.33 8.19 4.72
C SER A 87 -34.86 6.82 4.34
#